data_AF-A0A951SUV0-F1
#
_entry.id   AF-A0A951SUV0-F1
#
_cell.length_a   1.000
_cell.length_b   1.000
_cell.length_c   1.000
_cell.angle_alpha   90.00
_cell.angle_beta   90.00
_cell.angle_gamma   90.00
#
_symmetry.space_group_name_H-M   'P 1'
#
loop_
_entity.id
_entity.type
_entity.pdbx_description
1 polymer ?
#
loop_
_entity_poly.entity_id
_entity_poly.type
_entity_poly.pdbx_seq_one_letter_code
_entity_poly.pdbx_strand_id
1 'polypeptide(L)'
;MRSEIPLPFPIPTPSGIVYNVSSFALFLMIAFLLGAILSPRELRRRGLNSAVSDWVIILAVFGTLIGAKIGYVFEIWDRIWIVTDSFSDTLYHLIMFQNGMGQKVADAVGLWQALLSQGGLVFYGGLLFSIGLIYLFLKFKKLPVWRYADVFFMMLTLGYGVGRLGCMVSGDGCYGYSSNIDLPILTMVFGPASIMPTDGVRVWNTPLIEAVFSWLLFGWIMLVARYRAYRPGFFVALFLIYDGLVRFIVEFLRINDAVIPILPHPQIAGVPLLHHNSWLANPEAYYFENWHWYGFTQSQIVGFIFVIVGFSLMLIKGLYKQDDVNFIASKEVQ
;
A
#
# COMPACT_ATOMS: atom_id res chain seq x y z
N MET A 1 -1.38 6.23 -21.22
CA MET A 1 -0.75 6.05 -19.89
C MET A 1 0.69 5.65 -20.12
N ARG A 2 1.62 6.09 -19.27
CA ARG A 2 3.06 5.82 -19.41
C ARG A 2 3.65 5.53 -18.04
N SER A 3 4.42 4.46 -17.92
CA SER A 3 5.19 4.09 -16.72
C SER A 3 6.29 5.10 -16.40
N GLU A 4 6.86 5.68 -17.45
CA GLU A 4 7.96 6.63 -17.37
C GLU A 4 7.62 7.94 -18.08
N ILE A 5 7.94 9.05 -17.42
CA ILE A 5 7.80 10.40 -17.95
C ILE A 5 9.20 10.94 -18.27
N PRO A 6 9.48 11.29 -19.54
CA PRO A 6 10.77 11.84 -19.91
C PRO A 6 10.98 13.20 -19.27
N LEU A 7 12.17 13.40 -18.73
CA LEU A 7 12.56 14.67 -18.15
C LEU A 7 12.98 15.65 -19.26
N PRO A 8 12.70 16.95 -19.09
CA PRO A 8 13.15 17.98 -20.03
C PRO A 8 14.68 18.14 -20.02
N PHE A 9 15.36 17.67 -18.98
CA PHE A 9 16.82 17.66 -18.85
C PHE A 9 17.30 16.42 -18.08
N PRO A 10 18.48 15.87 -18.41
CA PRO A 10 19.07 14.76 -17.66
C PRO A 10 19.50 15.20 -16.26
N ILE A 11 19.26 14.35 -15.26
CA ILE A 11 19.70 14.58 -13.87
C ILE A 11 20.89 13.66 -13.58
N PRO A 12 22.08 14.20 -13.29
CA PRO A 12 23.21 13.39 -12.83
C PRO A 12 22.96 12.90 -11.41
N THR A 13 23.15 11.59 -11.20
CA THR A 13 23.05 10.92 -9.90
C THR A 13 24.33 10.13 -9.64
N PRO A 14 24.64 9.75 -8.37
CA PRO A 14 25.82 8.94 -8.05
C PRO A 14 25.90 7.61 -8.81
N SER A 15 24.76 7.08 -9.26
CA SER A 15 24.62 5.83 -10.01
C SER A 15 24.51 6.00 -11.53
N GLY A 16 24.59 7.23 -12.05
CA GLY A 16 24.48 7.50 -13.49
C GLY A 16 23.56 8.68 -13.83
N ILE A 17 23.14 8.78 -15.09
CA ILE A 17 22.27 9.87 -15.56
C ILE A 17 20.84 9.36 -15.68
N VAL A 18 19.91 10.05 -15.03
CA VAL A 18 18.47 9.74 -15.07
C VAL A 18 17.80 10.61 -16.13
N TYR A 19 17.14 9.97 -17.10
CA TYR A 19 16.41 10.63 -18.18
C TYR A 19 14.89 10.61 -18.01
N ASN A 20 14.38 9.71 -17.18
CA ASN A 20 12.95 9.53 -16.96
C ASN A 20 12.62 9.45 -15.47
N VAL A 21 11.39 9.81 -15.12
CA VAL A 21 10.84 9.62 -13.76
C VAL A 21 9.63 8.70 -13.83
N SER A 22 9.54 7.78 -12.87
CA SER A 22 8.37 6.92 -12.73
C SER A 22 7.10 7.73 -12.49
N SER A 23 6.08 7.49 -13.32
CA SER A 23 4.77 8.11 -13.15
C SER A 23 4.15 7.73 -11.81
N PHE A 24 4.30 6.48 -11.37
CA PHE A 24 3.88 6.03 -10.04
C PHE A 24 4.53 6.85 -8.92
N ALA A 25 5.84 7.08 -8.99
CA ALA A 25 6.57 7.87 -7.99
C ALA A 25 6.08 9.32 -7.93
N LEU A 26 5.69 9.92 -9.06
CA LEU A 26 5.11 11.26 -9.09
C LEU A 26 3.75 11.31 -8.39
N PHE A 27 2.87 10.32 -8.61
CA PHE A 27 1.60 10.23 -7.90
C PHE A 27 1.81 10.01 -6.40
N LEU A 28 2.79 9.20 -6.00
CA LEU A 28 3.15 9.02 -4.59
C LEU A 28 3.65 10.33 -3.96
N MET A 29 4.46 11.11 -4.69
CA MET A 29 4.90 12.44 -4.26
C MET A 29 3.72 13.40 -4.11
N ILE A 30 2.77 13.39 -5.06
CA ILE A 30 1.55 14.20 -4.97
C ILE A 30 0.73 13.81 -3.73
N ALA A 31 0.55 12.51 -3.48
CA ALA A 31 -0.16 12.01 -2.30
C ALA A 31 0.48 12.52 -1.01
N PHE A 32 1.82 12.48 -0.95
CA PHE A 32 2.59 12.98 0.18
C PHE A 32 2.42 14.50 0.38
N LEU A 33 2.54 15.28 -0.70
CA LEU A 33 2.39 16.74 -0.65
C LEU A 33 0.98 17.15 -0.22
N LEU A 34 -0.05 16.46 -0.72
CA LEU A 34 -1.43 16.67 -0.29
C LEU A 34 -1.60 16.38 1.20
N GLY A 35 -1.01 15.27 1.69
CA GLY A 35 -0.96 14.96 3.12
C GLY A 35 -0.27 16.07 3.92
N ALA A 36 0.88 16.55 3.48
CA ALA A 36 1.64 17.62 4.13
C ALA A 36 0.92 18.97 4.16
N ILE A 37 0.12 19.26 3.14
CA ILE A 37 -0.63 20.52 3.05
C ILE A 37 -1.93 20.45 3.88
N LEU A 38 -2.64 19.32 3.84
CA LEU A 38 -3.98 19.20 4.40
C LEU A 38 -3.99 18.76 5.88
N SER A 39 -3.09 17.86 6.28
CA SER A 39 -2.99 17.39 7.68
C SER A 39 -2.85 18.54 8.69
N PRO A 40 -1.91 19.50 8.55
CA PRO A 40 -1.76 20.57 9.53
C PRO A 40 -2.97 21.52 9.56
N ARG A 41 -3.67 21.70 8.44
CA ARG A 41 -4.91 22.50 8.37
C ARG A 41 -6.03 21.85 9.17
N GLU A 42 -6.19 20.53 9.03
CA GLU A 42 -7.21 19.79 9.77
C GLU A 42 -6.87 19.66 11.26
N LEU A 43 -5.58 19.51 11.61
CA LEU A 43 -5.13 19.55 13.00
C LEU A 43 -5.49 20.89 13.67
N ARG A 44 -5.18 22.03 13.03
CA ARG A 44 -5.53 23.36 13.56
C ARG A 44 -7.04 23.52 13.75
N ARG A 45 -7.85 23.05 12.79
CA ARG A 45 -9.31 23.09 12.91
C ARG A 45 -9.84 22.33 14.13
N ARG A 46 -9.17 21.23 14.51
CA ARG A 46 -9.52 20.40 15.67
C ARG A 46 -8.88 20.87 16.99
N GLY A 47 -8.23 22.04 17.00
CA GLY A 47 -7.52 22.56 18.16
C GLY A 47 -6.26 21.76 18.54
N LEU A 48 -5.71 20.97 17.61
CA LEU A 48 -4.52 20.15 17.84
C LEU A 48 -3.25 20.87 17.36
N ASN A 49 -2.11 20.53 17.95
CA ASN A 49 -0.82 21.10 17.57
C ASN A 49 -0.43 20.64 16.16
N SER A 50 -0.40 21.56 15.20
CA SER A 50 -0.06 21.23 13.81
C SER A 50 1.41 20.91 13.57
N ALA A 51 2.33 21.33 14.45
CA ALA A 51 3.75 21.00 14.32
C ALA A 51 4.03 19.49 14.47
N VAL A 52 3.07 18.75 15.03
CA VAL A 52 3.11 17.28 15.09
C VAL A 52 3.03 16.67 13.69
N SER A 53 2.38 17.35 12.73
CA SER A 53 2.22 16.85 11.36
C SER A 53 3.56 16.59 10.69
N ASP A 54 4.51 17.51 10.81
CA ASP A 54 5.80 17.43 10.13
C ASP A 54 6.58 16.20 10.62
N TRP A 55 6.58 15.97 11.94
CA TRP A 55 7.19 14.79 12.55
C TRP A 55 6.51 13.49 12.12
N VAL A 56 5.18 13.44 12.12
CA VAL A 56 4.44 12.24 11.72
C VAL A 56 4.72 11.90 10.26
N ILE A 57 4.78 12.89 9.39
CA ILE A 57 5.06 12.73 7.96
C ILE A 57 6.49 12.22 7.74
N ILE A 58 7.47 12.80 8.42
CA ILE A 58 8.88 12.35 8.37
C ILE A 58 8.97 10.90 8.87
N LEU A 59 8.40 10.60 10.04
CA LEU A 59 8.39 9.26 10.60
C LEU A 59 7.63 8.26 9.72
N ALA A 60 6.60 8.71 9.00
CA ALA A 60 5.88 7.88 8.05
C ALA A 60 6.76 7.46 6.88
N VAL A 61 7.49 8.41 6.27
CA VAL A 61 8.41 8.12 5.16
C VAL A 61 9.55 7.22 5.61
N PHE A 62 10.26 7.62 6.67
CA PHE A 62 11.37 6.82 7.21
C PHE A 62 10.90 5.44 7.65
N GLY A 63 9.79 5.38 8.37
CA GLY A 63 9.22 4.12 8.84
C GLY A 63 8.78 3.21 7.70
N THR A 64 8.18 3.77 6.66
CA THR A 64 7.74 2.98 5.50
C THR A 64 8.94 2.41 4.75
N LEU A 65 9.98 3.22 4.48
CA LEU A 65 11.16 2.75 3.74
C LEU A 65 11.97 1.71 4.53
N ILE A 66 12.28 2.00 5.80
CA ILE A 66 13.04 1.09 6.66
C ILE A 66 12.23 -0.18 6.92
N GLY A 67 10.95 -0.03 7.29
CA GLY A 67 10.06 -1.14 7.56
C GLY A 67 9.86 -2.04 6.34
N ALA A 68 9.72 -1.47 5.14
CA ALA A 68 9.53 -2.24 3.92
C ALA A 68 10.77 -3.08 3.56
N LYS A 69 11.97 -2.56 3.83
CA LYS A 69 13.23 -3.31 3.68
C LYS A 69 13.40 -4.40 4.72
N ILE A 70 13.08 -4.11 5.97
CA ILE A 70 13.08 -5.12 7.04
C ILE A 70 12.08 -6.24 6.71
N GLY A 71 10.86 -5.87 6.27
CA GLY A 71 9.86 -6.83 5.83
C GLY A 71 10.33 -7.68 4.66
N TYR A 72 11.01 -7.09 3.67
CA TYR A 72 11.60 -7.83 2.56
C TYR A 72 12.65 -8.84 3.03
N VAL A 73 13.55 -8.45 3.93
CA VAL A 73 14.54 -9.36 4.54
C VAL A 73 13.87 -10.54 5.24
N PHE A 74 12.74 -10.32 5.92
CA PHE A 74 11.97 -11.42 6.52
C PHE A 74 11.31 -12.32 5.48
N GLU A 75 10.83 -11.78 4.36
CA GLU A 75 10.22 -12.58 3.29
C GLU A 75 11.25 -13.48 2.59
N ILE A 76 12.48 -12.97 2.39
CA ILE A 76 13.58 -13.75 1.81
C ILE A 76 14.51 -14.35 2.87
N TRP A 77 14.02 -14.54 4.11
CA TRP A 77 14.83 -14.99 5.24
C TRP A 77 15.60 -16.28 4.93
N ASP A 78 14.93 -17.28 4.34
CA ASP A 78 15.54 -18.56 4.01
C ASP A 78 16.58 -18.46 2.87
N ARG A 79 16.48 -17.43 2.03
CA ARG A 79 17.47 -17.14 0.98
C ARG A 79 18.69 -16.39 1.52
N ILE A 80 18.54 -15.70 2.65
CA ILE A 80 19.60 -14.99 3.35
C ILE A 80 20.31 -15.93 4.33
N TRP A 81 19.58 -16.81 5.02
CA TRP A 81 20.10 -17.66 6.09
C TRP A 81 20.14 -19.13 5.69
N ILE A 82 21.25 -19.52 5.07
CA ILE A 82 21.59 -20.92 4.87
C ILE A 82 22.46 -21.35 6.06
N VAL A 83 22.05 -22.41 6.77
CA VAL A 83 22.75 -22.92 7.96
C VAL A 83 24.21 -23.28 7.60
N THR A 84 25.16 -22.59 8.23
CA THR A 84 26.59 -22.93 8.21
C THR A 84 26.95 -23.72 9.48
N ASP A 85 28.00 -24.54 9.43
CA ASP A 85 28.37 -25.46 10.51
C ASP A 85 28.86 -24.76 11.80
N SER A 86 29.16 -23.45 11.77
CA SER A 86 29.60 -22.66 12.93
C SER A 86 29.01 -21.24 12.98
N PHE A 87 28.76 -20.72 14.19
CA PHE A 87 28.32 -19.34 14.46
C PHE A 87 29.33 -18.28 13.99
N SER A 88 30.63 -18.59 14.04
CA SER A 88 31.70 -17.69 13.56
C SER A 88 31.61 -17.46 12.06
N ASP A 89 31.29 -18.51 11.30
CA ASP A 89 31.15 -18.46 9.85
C ASP A 89 29.90 -17.70 9.46
N THR A 90 28.80 -17.93 10.18
CA THR A 90 27.57 -17.14 10.03
C THR A 90 27.84 -15.65 10.22
N LEU A 91 28.55 -15.27 11.29
CA LEU A 91 28.85 -13.87 11.60
C LEU A 91 29.82 -13.25 10.57
N TYR A 92 30.84 -13.99 10.14
CA TYR A 92 31.76 -13.56 9.10
C TYR A 92 31.05 -13.29 7.77
N HIS A 93 30.17 -14.20 7.33
CA HIS A 93 29.39 -14.03 6.10
C HIS A 93 28.40 -12.86 6.20
N LEU A 94 27.77 -12.65 7.36
CA LEU A 94 26.83 -11.56 7.56
C LEU A 94 27.49 -10.18 7.48
N ILE A 95 28.73 -10.06 7.98
CA ILE A 95 29.46 -8.80 8.04
C ILE A 95 30.23 -8.53 6.74
N MET A 96 30.82 -9.56 6.13
CA MET A 96 31.82 -9.40 5.06
C MET A 96 31.30 -9.71 3.64
N PHE A 97 30.24 -10.52 3.47
CA PHE A 97 29.72 -10.87 2.14
C PHE A 97 28.61 -9.92 1.68
N GLN A 98 28.98 -8.99 0.81
CA GLN A 98 28.02 -8.07 0.16
C GLN A 98 27.21 -8.75 -0.96
N ASN A 99 27.74 -9.79 -1.62
CA ASN A 99 27.13 -10.43 -2.81
C ASN A 99 26.40 -11.76 -2.52
N GLY A 100 25.88 -11.97 -1.31
CA GLY A 100 25.25 -13.24 -0.91
C GLY A 100 26.24 -14.36 -0.62
N MET A 101 25.76 -15.43 0.01
CA MET A 101 26.56 -16.64 0.28
C MET A 101 26.73 -17.49 -1.00
N GLY A 102 27.27 -16.86 -2.04
CA GLY A 102 27.31 -17.30 -3.44
C GLY A 102 28.30 -18.43 -3.77
N GLN A 103 28.47 -19.42 -2.90
CA GLN A 103 29.14 -20.68 -3.28
C GLN A 103 28.39 -21.96 -2.92
N LYS A 104 27.32 -21.91 -2.12
CA LYS A 104 26.56 -23.13 -1.75
C LYS A 104 25.20 -23.28 -2.46
N VAL A 105 24.55 -22.21 -2.94
CA VAL A 105 23.22 -22.26 -3.59
C VAL A 105 23.08 -21.17 -4.66
N ALA A 106 22.50 -21.49 -5.82
CA ALA A 106 22.39 -20.62 -7.00
C ALA A 106 21.49 -19.36 -6.80
N ASP A 107 20.59 -19.37 -5.82
CA ASP A 107 19.59 -18.32 -5.56
C ASP A 107 19.85 -17.48 -4.29
N ALA A 108 21.04 -17.61 -3.68
CA ALA A 108 21.36 -16.91 -2.42
C ALA A 108 21.52 -15.39 -2.64
N VAL A 109 20.93 -14.58 -1.76
CA VAL A 109 21.02 -13.10 -1.81
C VAL A 109 21.70 -12.57 -0.56
N GLY A 110 22.62 -11.61 -0.71
CA GLY A 110 23.30 -11.00 0.43
C GLY A 110 22.40 -10.10 1.24
N LEU A 111 22.54 -10.10 2.57
CA LEU A 111 21.78 -9.22 3.45
C LEU A 111 21.94 -7.74 3.07
N TRP A 112 23.18 -7.30 2.84
CA TRP A 112 23.47 -5.91 2.46
C TRP A 112 22.94 -5.57 1.07
N GLN A 113 23.02 -6.51 0.13
CA GLN A 113 22.43 -6.36 -1.20
C GLN A 113 20.90 -6.28 -1.12
N ALA A 114 20.26 -7.12 -0.31
CA ALA A 114 18.81 -7.07 -0.11
C ALA A 114 18.36 -5.73 0.50
N LEU A 115 19.07 -5.26 1.54
CA LEU A 115 18.76 -4.00 2.23
C LEU A 115 19.00 -2.77 1.35
N LEU A 116 20.10 -2.74 0.58
CA LEU A 116 20.52 -1.59 -0.21
C LEU A 116 20.11 -1.65 -1.69
N SER A 117 19.49 -2.75 -2.13
CA SER A 117 18.96 -2.86 -3.49
C SER A 117 17.88 -1.82 -3.77
N GLN A 118 17.73 -1.45 -5.05
CA GLN A 118 16.69 -0.53 -5.49
C GLN A 118 15.28 -1.17 -5.48
N GLY A 119 15.19 -2.51 -5.47
CA GLY A 119 13.94 -3.28 -5.42
C GLY A 119 13.68 -3.94 -4.07
N GLY A 120 12.62 -4.76 -3.97
CA GLY A 120 12.33 -5.53 -2.76
C GLY A 120 11.81 -4.66 -1.60
N LEU A 121 10.58 -4.17 -1.73
CA LEU A 121 9.89 -3.39 -0.69
C LEU A 121 8.60 -4.11 -0.31
N VAL A 122 8.52 -4.57 0.94
CA VAL A 122 7.33 -5.25 1.45
C VAL A 122 6.39 -4.25 2.10
N PHE A 123 5.18 -4.14 1.55
CA PHE A 123 4.17 -3.19 2.00
C PHE A 123 3.87 -3.30 3.51
N TYR A 124 3.64 -4.52 4.03
CA TYR A 124 3.27 -4.71 5.45
C TYR A 124 4.38 -4.32 6.40
N GLY A 125 5.64 -4.61 6.03
CA GLY A 125 6.80 -4.20 6.82
C GLY A 125 6.83 -2.68 6.97
N GLY A 126 6.62 -1.96 5.87
CA GLY A 126 6.57 -0.49 5.87
C GLY A 126 5.42 0.06 6.71
N LEU A 127 4.21 -0.49 6.51
CA LEU A 127 3.00 -0.06 7.21
C LEU A 127 3.11 -0.25 8.73
N LEU A 128 3.46 -1.46 9.19
CA LEU A 128 3.49 -1.79 10.62
C LEU A 128 4.59 -1.01 11.35
N PHE A 129 5.77 -0.89 10.74
CA PHE A 129 6.88 -0.17 11.34
C PHE A 129 6.59 1.34 11.40
N SER A 130 5.99 1.91 10.35
CA SER A 130 5.54 3.31 10.34
C SER A 130 4.51 3.60 11.44
N ILE A 131 3.46 2.77 11.55
CA ILE A 131 2.45 2.91 12.61
C ILE A 131 3.09 2.82 14.00
N GLY A 132 4.01 1.87 14.21
CA GLY A 132 4.74 1.70 15.46
C GLY A 132 5.55 2.92 15.85
N LEU A 133 6.35 3.47 14.92
CA LEU A 133 7.15 4.67 15.15
C LEU A 133 6.28 5.89 15.49
N ILE A 134 5.21 6.13 14.74
CA ILE A 134 4.29 7.23 14.97
C ILE A 134 3.59 7.08 16.32
N TYR A 135 3.11 5.87 16.63
CA TYR A 135 2.47 5.58 17.91
C TYR A 135 3.40 5.87 19.10
N LEU A 136 4.64 5.36 19.04
CA LEU A 136 5.64 5.59 20.08
C LEU A 136 5.95 7.09 20.23
N PHE A 137 6.14 7.81 19.13
CA PHE A 137 6.37 9.25 19.13
C PHE A 137 5.23 10.02 19.82
N LEU A 138 3.98 9.76 19.44
CA LEU A 138 2.81 10.42 20.05
C LEU A 138 2.68 10.08 21.53
N LYS A 139 2.95 8.82 21.92
CA LYS A 139 2.95 8.40 23.33
C LYS A 139 4.06 9.10 24.11
N PHE A 140 5.29 9.13 23.61
CA PHE A 140 6.40 9.80 24.29
C PHE A 140 6.15 11.29 24.50
N LYS A 141 5.47 11.94 23.54
CA LYS A 141 5.03 13.34 23.66
C LYS A 141 3.75 13.54 24.49
N LYS A 142 3.18 12.47 25.05
CA LYS A 142 1.92 12.46 25.83
C LYS A 142 0.75 13.09 25.07
N LEU A 143 0.71 12.90 23.75
CA LEU A 143 -0.34 13.43 22.89
C LEU A 143 -1.52 12.46 22.78
N PRO A 144 -2.76 12.95 22.59
CA PRO A 144 -3.95 12.11 22.41
C PRO A 144 -3.92 11.34 21.08
N VAL A 145 -3.29 10.15 21.08
CA VAL A 145 -3.02 9.32 19.90
C VAL A 145 -4.22 9.20 18.96
N TRP A 146 -5.41 8.88 19.48
CA TRP A 146 -6.61 8.67 18.67
C TRP A 146 -7.11 9.93 17.95
N ARG A 147 -6.94 11.12 18.56
CA ARG A 147 -7.31 12.40 17.92
C ARG A 147 -6.40 12.72 16.74
N TYR A 148 -5.11 12.43 16.86
CA TYR A 148 -4.15 12.58 15.77
C TYR A 148 -4.35 11.51 14.69
N ALA A 149 -4.52 10.25 15.09
CA ALA A 149 -4.75 9.13 14.19
C ALA A 149 -5.95 9.38 13.28
N ASP A 150 -7.07 9.88 13.81
CA ASP A 150 -8.23 10.24 12.99
C ASP A 150 -7.88 11.21 11.86
N VAL A 151 -7.10 12.27 12.14
CA VAL A 151 -6.71 13.25 11.11
C VAL A 151 -5.84 12.60 10.04
N PHE A 152 -4.86 11.79 10.44
CA PHE A 152 -3.98 11.13 9.48
C PHE A 152 -4.72 10.06 8.66
N PHE A 153 -5.63 9.30 9.24
CA PHE A 153 -6.47 8.34 8.50
C PHE A 153 -7.45 9.03 7.55
N MET A 154 -7.96 10.22 7.90
CA MET A 154 -8.71 11.05 6.95
C MET A 154 -7.84 11.43 5.75
N MET A 155 -6.59 11.82 5.95
CA MET A 155 -5.68 12.14 4.83
C MET A 155 -5.20 10.89 4.08
N LEU A 156 -5.13 9.74 4.76
CA LEU A 156 -4.78 8.46 4.16
C LEU A 156 -5.79 8.05 3.09
N THR A 157 -7.09 8.34 3.26
CA THR A 157 -8.09 8.11 2.20
C THR A 157 -7.78 8.87 0.91
N LEU A 158 -7.29 10.11 1.01
CA LEU A 158 -6.86 10.85 -0.17
C LEU A 158 -5.59 10.24 -0.78
N GLY A 159 -4.60 9.97 0.07
CA GLY A 159 -3.32 9.40 -0.35
C GLY A 159 -3.48 8.05 -1.04
N TYR A 160 -4.35 7.18 -0.52
CA TYR A 160 -4.65 5.88 -1.11
C TYR A 160 -5.26 6.03 -2.51
N GLY A 161 -6.24 6.92 -2.68
CA GLY A 161 -6.85 7.15 -3.99
C GLY A 161 -5.87 7.72 -5.03
N VAL A 162 -5.00 8.65 -4.61
CA VAL A 162 -3.93 9.19 -5.47
C VAL A 162 -2.88 8.11 -5.81
N GLY A 163 -2.52 7.25 -4.85
CA GLY A 163 -1.63 6.12 -5.09
C GLY A 163 -2.20 5.12 -6.10
N ARG A 164 -3.51 4.83 -6.01
CA ARG A 164 -4.22 3.96 -6.95
C ARG A 164 -4.31 4.55 -8.36
N LEU A 165 -4.42 5.87 -8.50
CA LEU A 165 -4.20 6.52 -9.79
C LEU A 165 -2.78 6.32 -10.31
N GLY A 166 -1.78 6.35 -9.43
CA GLY A 166 -0.41 6.04 -9.77
C GLY A 166 -0.30 4.67 -10.45
N CYS A 167 -0.90 3.64 -9.85
CA CYS A 167 -0.97 2.28 -10.41
C CYS A 167 -1.65 2.25 -11.79
N MET A 168 -2.75 3.01 -11.95
CA MET A 168 -3.43 3.14 -13.24
C MET A 168 -2.50 3.79 -14.29
N VAL A 169 -1.86 4.92 -13.98
CA VAL A 169 -1.05 5.65 -14.96
C VAL A 169 0.24 4.91 -15.31
N SER A 170 0.84 4.18 -14.37
CA SER A 170 2.00 3.35 -14.63
C SER A 170 1.66 2.06 -15.38
N GLY A 171 0.42 1.57 -15.21
CA GLY A 171 -0.01 0.25 -15.69
C GLY A 171 0.88 -0.84 -15.10
N ASP A 172 0.96 -0.88 -13.77
CA ASP A 172 1.81 -1.77 -12.98
C ASP A 172 1.24 -3.18 -12.77
N GLY A 173 0.22 -3.57 -13.53
CA GLY A 173 -0.45 -4.87 -13.37
C GLY A 173 -1.54 -4.90 -12.30
N CYS A 174 -1.86 -3.78 -11.65
CA CYS A 174 -2.93 -3.76 -10.65
C CYS A 174 -4.36 -3.85 -11.23
N TYR A 175 -4.53 -4.08 -12.53
CA TYR A 175 -5.81 -4.22 -13.23
C TYR A 175 -6.46 -5.61 -13.02
N GLY A 176 -7.70 -5.73 -13.47
CA GLY A 176 -8.51 -6.94 -13.32
C GLY A 176 -8.46 -7.86 -14.53
N TYR A 177 -9.27 -8.92 -14.48
CA TYR A 177 -9.42 -9.85 -15.61
C TYR A 177 -10.05 -9.18 -16.84
N SER A 178 -10.08 -9.90 -17.96
CA SER A 178 -10.56 -9.34 -19.21
C SER A 178 -12.05 -9.01 -19.18
N SER A 179 -12.45 -8.02 -19.97
CA SER A 179 -13.86 -7.68 -20.14
C SER A 179 -14.16 -7.47 -21.61
N ASN A 180 -15.16 -8.19 -22.10
CA ASN A 180 -15.73 -8.00 -23.43
C ASN A 180 -16.66 -6.78 -23.50
N ILE A 181 -16.96 -6.16 -22.36
CA ILE A 181 -17.85 -5.01 -22.27
C ILE A 181 -17.01 -3.74 -22.35
N ASP A 182 -17.33 -2.86 -23.31
CA ASP A 182 -16.77 -1.52 -23.35
C ASP A 182 -17.58 -0.58 -22.45
N LEU A 183 -17.22 -0.58 -21.16
CA LEU A 183 -17.67 0.46 -20.24
C LEU A 183 -16.60 1.55 -20.20
N PRO A 184 -16.92 2.78 -20.63
CA PRO A 184 -15.99 3.90 -20.55
C PRO A 184 -15.44 4.01 -19.12
N ILE A 185 -14.14 4.25 -19.01
CA ILE A 185 -13.41 4.52 -17.76
C ILE A 185 -13.19 3.27 -16.88
N LEU A 186 -14.21 2.41 -16.72
CA LEU A 186 -14.16 1.19 -15.90
C LEU A 186 -13.45 0.02 -16.57
N THR A 187 -13.35 0.04 -17.90
CA THR A 187 -12.54 -0.92 -18.66
C THR A 187 -11.58 -0.16 -19.55
N MET A 188 -10.36 -0.67 -19.72
CA MET A 188 -9.35 -0.01 -20.53
C MET A 188 -8.33 -0.99 -21.09
N VAL A 189 -7.56 -0.53 -22.08
CA VAL A 189 -6.39 -1.22 -22.61
C VAL A 189 -5.14 -0.46 -22.15
N PHE A 190 -4.19 -1.15 -21.53
CA PHE A 190 -2.90 -0.56 -21.17
C PHE A 190 -1.92 -0.75 -22.33
N GLY A 191 -1.51 0.36 -22.93
CA GLY A 191 -0.64 0.36 -24.10
C GLY A 191 0.83 0.03 -23.79
N PRO A 192 1.69 -0.11 -24.81
CA PRO A 192 3.06 -0.63 -24.68
C PRO A 192 4.01 0.21 -23.82
N ALA A 193 3.60 1.41 -23.42
CA ALA A 193 4.36 2.28 -22.54
C ALA A 193 4.04 2.08 -21.05
N SER A 194 3.17 1.14 -20.67
CA SER A 194 2.99 0.72 -19.27
C SER A 194 4.05 -0.28 -18.83
N ILE A 195 4.16 -0.51 -17.51
CA ILE A 195 5.06 -1.54 -16.95
C ILE A 195 4.60 -2.93 -17.39
N MET A 196 3.29 -3.16 -17.39
CA MET A 196 2.65 -4.41 -17.78
C MET A 196 1.57 -4.11 -18.84
N PRO A 197 1.91 -4.13 -20.13
CA PRO A 197 0.96 -3.93 -21.22
C PRO A 197 -0.11 -5.03 -21.29
N THR A 198 -1.29 -4.69 -21.81
CA THR A 198 -2.38 -5.64 -22.03
C THR A 198 -2.59 -5.99 -23.51
N ASP A 199 -1.73 -5.51 -24.40
CA ASP A 199 -1.66 -5.98 -25.80
C ASP A 199 -2.98 -5.97 -26.58
N GLY A 200 -3.73 -4.89 -26.41
CA GLY A 200 -5.02 -4.71 -27.05
C GLY A 200 -6.18 -5.39 -26.30
N VAL A 201 -5.90 -6.25 -25.32
CA VAL A 201 -6.92 -6.84 -24.46
C VAL A 201 -7.45 -5.80 -23.49
N ARG A 202 -8.78 -5.75 -23.41
CA ARG A 202 -9.51 -4.87 -22.50
C ARG A 202 -9.69 -5.53 -21.14
N VAL A 203 -9.35 -4.80 -20.09
CA VAL A 203 -9.36 -5.29 -18.71
C VAL A 203 -10.15 -4.36 -17.80
N TRP A 204 -10.62 -4.90 -16.67
CA TRP A 204 -11.21 -4.08 -15.61
C TRP A 204 -10.19 -3.13 -15.00
N ASN A 205 -10.54 -1.85 -14.93
CA ASN A 205 -9.70 -0.81 -14.34
C ASN A 205 -9.87 -0.78 -12.80
N THR A 206 -9.46 -1.86 -12.14
CA THR A 206 -9.54 -2.00 -10.68
C THR A 206 -8.79 -0.90 -9.92
N PRO A 207 -7.62 -0.38 -10.35
CA PRO A 207 -6.99 0.74 -9.66
C PRO A 207 -7.88 1.98 -9.64
N LEU A 208 -8.55 2.28 -10.76
CA LEU A 208 -9.46 3.42 -10.79
C LEU A 208 -10.70 3.21 -9.93
N ILE A 209 -11.26 1.99 -9.92
CA ILE A 209 -12.39 1.64 -9.05
C ILE A 209 -11.99 1.91 -7.59
N GLU A 210 -10.84 1.41 -7.14
CA GLU A 210 -10.33 1.67 -5.78
C GLU A 210 -10.10 3.16 -5.52
N ALA A 211 -9.54 3.90 -6.49
CA ALA A 211 -9.32 5.33 -6.36
C ALA A 211 -10.63 6.12 -6.17
N VAL A 212 -11.65 5.80 -6.97
CA VAL A 212 -12.97 6.44 -6.89
C VAL A 212 -13.60 6.16 -5.53
N PHE A 213 -13.64 4.91 -5.07
CA PHE A 213 -14.19 4.59 -3.75
C PHE A 213 -13.45 5.33 -2.63
N SER A 214 -12.12 5.42 -2.71
CA SER A 214 -11.31 6.14 -1.74
C SER A 214 -11.63 7.64 -1.70
N TRP A 215 -11.82 8.27 -2.87
CA TRP A 215 -12.19 9.68 -2.93
C TRP A 215 -13.65 9.95 -2.58
N LEU A 216 -14.57 9.01 -2.81
CA LEU A 216 -15.94 9.12 -2.31
C LEU A 216 -15.93 9.19 -0.78
N LEU A 217 -15.15 8.32 -0.13
CA LEU A 217 -14.96 8.39 1.32
C LEU A 217 -14.29 9.71 1.74
N PHE A 218 -13.19 10.10 1.10
CA PHE A 218 -12.51 11.36 1.40
C PHE A 218 -13.44 12.57 1.25
N GLY A 219 -14.20 12.64 0.15
CA GLY A 219 -15.16 13.69 -0.13
C GLY A 219 -16.27 13.75 0.91
N TRP A 220 -16.87 12.61 1.26
CA TRP A 220 -17.85 12.54 2.34
C TRP A 220 -17.27 13.00 3.69
N ILE A 221 -16.03 12.58 4.00
CA ILE A 221 -15.32 13.04 5.21
C ILE A 221 -15.15 14.56 5.19
N MET A 222 -14.65 15.10 4.08
CA MET A 222 -14.30 16.52 3.96
C MET A 222 -15.52 17.45 3.92
N LEU A 223 -16.63 16.99 3.34
CA LEU A 223 -17.83 17.80 3.16
C LEU A 223 -18.82 17.66 4.31
N VAL A 224 -18.87 16.49 4.96
CA VAL A 224 -19.91 16.18 5.94
C VAL A 224 -19.31 15.75 7.27
N ALA A 225 -18.54 14.66 7.28
CA ALA A 225 -18.21 13.98 8.53
C ALA A 225 -17.29 14.80 9.45
N ARG A 226 -16.38 15.60 8.90
CA ARG A 226 -15.46 16.43 9.69
C ARG A 226 -16.17 17.47 10.57
N TYR A 227 -17.40 17.86 10.22
CA TYR A 227 -18.19 18.84 10.96
C TYR A 227 -19.00 18.22 12.10
N ARG A 228 -18.95 16.89 12.27
CA ARG A 228 -19.67 16.18 13.33
C ARG A 228 -18.72 15.83 14.48
N ALA A 229 -19.29 15.77 15.69
CA ALA A 229 -18.56 15.48 16.93
C ALA A 229 -18.42 13.97 17.18
N TYR A 230 -17.76 13.26 16.25
CA TYR A 230 -17.44 11.85 16.43
C TYR A 230 -16.36 11.64 17.50
N ARG A 231 -16.44 10.52 18.21
CA ARG A 231 -15.45 10.12 19.22
C ARG A 231 -14.08 9.86 18.59
N PRO A 232 -12.97 10.16 19.30
CA PRO A 232 -11.62 9.89 18.80
C PRO A 232 -11.42 8.40 18.45
N GLY A 233 -10.94 8.15 17.23
CA GLY A 233 -10.75 6.83 16.65
C GLY A 233 -11.83 6.42 15.66
N PHE A 234 -12.91 7.22 15.51
CA PHE A 234 -13.98 6.94 14.57
C PHE A 234 -13.48 6.86 13.13
N PHE A 235 -12.61 7.78 12.69
CA PHE A 235 -12.14 7.82 11.30
C PHE A 235 -11.14 6.69 11.02
N VAL A 236 -10.38 6.25 12.03
CA VAL A 236 -9.56 5.05 11.94
C VAL A 236 -10.44 3.81 11.70
N ALA A 237 -11.46 3.60 12.54
CA ALA A 237 -12.36 2.46 12.42
C ALA A 237 -13.14 2.49 11.09
N LEU A 238 -13.61 3.67 10.68
CA LEU A 238 -14.31 3.84 9.41
C LEU A 238 -13.41 3.52 8.21
N PHE A 239 -12.16 3.99 8.22
CA PHE A 239 -11.20 3.65 7.17
C PHE A 239 -11.01 2.14 7.05
N LEU A 240 -10.75 1.46 8.18
CA LEU A 240 -10.54 0.00 8.18
C LEU A 240 -11.74 -0.77 7.64
N ILE A 241 -12.96 -0.38 8.02
CA ILE A 241 -14.19 -1.01 7.51
C ILE A 241 -14.35 -0.73 6.02
N TYR A 242 -14.30 0.54 5.62
CA TYR A 242 -14.62 0.94 4.26
C TYR A 242 -13.56 0.45 3.26
N ASP A 243 -12.29 0.74 3.54
CA ASP A 243 -11.17 0.33 2.68
C ASP A 243 -11.04 -1.20 2.66
N GLY A 244 -11.21 -1.87 3.81
CA GLY A 244 -11.22 -3.33 3.90
C GLY A 244 -12.32 -3.98 3.06
N LEU A 245 -13.55 -3.43 3.08
CA LEU A 245 -14.66 -3.91 2.25
C LEU A 245 -14.41 -3.67 0.77
N VAL A 246 -14.00 -2.46 0.38
CA VAL A 246 -13.68 -2.13 -1.01
C VAL A 246 -12.58 -3.04 -1.53
N ARG A 247 -11.52 -3.23 -0.75
CA ARG A 247 -10.41 -4.12 -1.10
C ARG A 247 -10.88 -5.56 -1.27
N PHE A 248 -11.70 -6.07 -0.36
CA PHE A 248 -12.26 -7.42 -0.45
C PHE A 248 -13.10 -7.62 -1.72
N ILE A 249 -13.95 -6.65 -2.07
CA ILE A 249 -14.84 -6.70 -3.23
C ILE A 249 -14.07 -6.56 -4.55
N VAL A 250 -13.18 -5.57 -4.66
CA VAL A 250 -12.42 -5.32 -5.90
C VAL A 250 -11.53 -6.49 -6.23
N GLU A 251 -11.02 -7.20 -5.23
CA GLU A 251 -10.12 -8.33 -5.44
C GLU A 251 -10.77 -9.50 -6.19
N PHE A 252 -12.11 -9.64 -6.18
CA PHE A 252 -12.80 -10.61 -7.05
C PHE A 252 -12.65 -10.28 -8.54
N LEU A 253 -12.37 -9.02 -8.87
CA LEU A 253 -12.06 -8.59 -10.24
C LEU A 253 -10.57 -8.72 -10.57
N ARG A 254 -9.69 -8.87 -9.57
CA ARG A 254 -8.23 -8.84 -9.77
C ARG A 254 -7.65 -10.20 -10.10
N ILE A 255 -6.49 -10.17 -10.76
CA ILE A 255 -5.71 -11.33 -11.19
C ILE A 255 -4.57 -11.57 -10.19
N ASN A 256 -4.89 -11.99 -8.95
CA ASN A 256 -3.86 -12.32 -7.95
C ASN A 256 -3.94 -13.78 -7.52
N ASP A 257 -2.79 -14.30 -7.11
CA ASP A 257 -2.68 -15.66 -6.57
C ASP A 257 -3.52 -15.80 -5.29
N ALA A 258 -4.30 -16.88 -5.22
CA ALA A 258 -4.98 -17.27 -4.00
C ALA A 258 -3.96 -17.84 -3.00
N VAL A 259 -3.99 -17.33 -1.76
CA VAL A 259 -3.25 -17.90 -0.63
C VAL A 259 -3.98 -19.14 -0.11
N ILE A 260 -5.32 -19.08 -0.11
CA ILE A 260 -6.19 -20.21 0.26
C ILE A 260 -6.99 -20.59 -0.98
N PRO A 261 -6.47 -21.49 -1.83
CA PRO A 261 -7.19 -21.98 -3.00
C PRO A 261 -8.39 -22.82 -2.56
N ILE A 262 -9.54 -22.59 -3.19
CA ILE A 262 -10.80 -23.30 -2.97
C ILE A 262 -11.21 -24.07 -4.23
N LEU A 263 -10.93 -23.49 -5.40
CA LEU A 263 -11.17 -24.09 -6.70
C LEU A 263 -9.83 -24.45 -7.36
N PRO A 264 -9.85 -25.30 -8.40
CA PRO A 264 -8.68 -25.56 -9.22
C PRO A 264 -8.07 -24.26 -9.75
N HIS A 265 -6.74 -24.23 -9.82
CA HIS A 265 -6.00 -23.13 -10.41
C HIS A 265 -6.47 -22.85 -11.84
N PRO A 266 -6.50 -21.57 -12.27
CA PRO A 266 -6.64 -21.22 -13.68
C PRO A 266 -5.62 -21.97 -14.53
N GLN A 267 -6.01 -22.38 -15.74
CA GLN A 267 -5.17 -23.19 -16.61
C GLN A 267 -4.89 -22.48 -17.93
N ILE A 268 -3.68 -22.66 -18.45
CA ILE A 268 -3.31 -22.31 -19.84
C ILE A 268 -3.00 -23.59 -20.59
N ALA A 269 -3.67 -23.82 -21.71
CA ALA A 269 -3.47 -25.01 -22.55
C ALA A 269 -3.51 -26.35 -21.76
N GLY A 270 -4.35 -26.43 -20.73
CA GLY A 270 -4.48 -27.61 -19.86
C GLY A 270 -3.45 -27.70 -18.72
N VAL A 271 -2.56 -26.72 -18.56
CA VAL A 271 -1.55 -26.67 -17.48
C VAL A 271 -1.96 -25.65 -16.41
N PRO A 272 -2.00 -26.01 -15.11
CA PRO A 272 -2.29 -25.08 -14.02
C PRO A 272 -1.27 -23.95 -13.89
N LEU A 273 -1.75 -22.72 -13.72
CA LEU A 273 -0.96 -21.54 -13.39
C LEU A 273 -0.77 -21.43 -11.88
N LEU A 274 0.46 -21.71 -11.41
CA LEU A 274 0.81 -21.67 -9.99
C LEU A 274 1.10 -20.26 -9.49
N HIS A 275 1.70 -19.40 -10.33
CA HIS A 275 2.05 -18.03 -9.98
C HIS A 275 1.80 -17.08 -11.15
N HIS A 276 0.99 -16.04 -10.93
CA HIS A 276 0.68 -15.04 -11.97
C HIS A 276 1.71 -13.89 -12.02
N ASN A 277 2.52 -13.74 -10.97
CA ASN A 277 3.46 -12.62 -10.80
C ASN A 277 4.92 -12.95 -11.14
N SER A 278 5.24 -14.22 -11.45
CA SER A 278 6.60 -14.63 -11.81
C SER A 278 6.66 -15.02 -13.29
N TRP A 279 7.42 -14.25 -14.07
CA TRP A 279 8.20 -14.62 -15.28
C TRP A 279 8.18 -13.60 -16.44
N LEU A 280 9.33 -13.53 -17.12
CA LEU A 280 9.74 -12.70 -18.27
C LEU A 280 8.94 -12.89 -19.58
N ALA A 281 7.84 -13.64 -19.55
CA ALA A 281 7.12 -14.02 -20.76
C ALA A 281 5.63 -14.19 -20.46
N ASN A 282 4.97 -13.17 -19.91
CA ASN A 282 3.51 -13.11 -19.98
C ASN A 282 3.13 -13.18 -21.46
N PRO A 283 2.57 -14.30 -21.98
CA PRO A 283 2.08 -14.29 -23.33
C PRO A 283 0.80 -13.45 -23.27
N GLU A 284 0.98 -12.23 -23.78
CA GLU A 284 0.20 -11.01 -23.72
C GLU A 284 -1.34 -11.12 -23.90
N ALA A 285 -1.86 -12.27 -24.36
CA ALA A 285 -3.29 -12.50 -24.59
C ALA A 285 -3.92 -13.64 -23.75
N TYR A 286 -3.14 -14.49 -23.07
CA TYR A 286 -3.64 -15.81 -22.62
C TYR A 286 -4.23 -15.85 -21.20
N TYR A 287 -3.82 -14.95 -20.31
CA TYR A 287 -4.27 -14.90 -18.91
C TYR A 287 -5.65 -14.25 -18.73
N PHE A 288 -6.27 -13.88 -19.84
CA PHE A 288 -7.44 -13.02 -19.89
C PHE A 288 -8.73 -13.75 -20.26
N GLU A 289 -8.68 -14.87 -20.99
CA GLU A 289 -9.90 -15.54 -21.49
C GLU A 289 -10.54 -16.51 -20.48
N ASN A 290 -9.75 -17.13 -19.59
CA ASN A 290 -10.21 -18.21 -18.70
C ASN A 290 -9.98 -17.91 -17.21
N TRP A 291 -9.83 -16.63 -16.84
CA TRP A 291 -9.66 -16.28 -15.43
C TRP A 291 -10.96 -16.47 -14.66
N HIS A 292 -10.88 -17.20 -13.56
CA HIS A 292 -11.90 -17.22 -12.52
C HIS A 292 -11.25 -17.00 -11.17
N TRP A 293 -12.00 -16.37 -10.27
CA TRP A 293 -11.62 -16.35 -8.87
C TRP A 293 -11.60 -17.79 -8.34
N TYR A 294 -10.46 -18.24 -7.83
CA TYR A 294 -10.25 -19.63 -7.41
C TYR A 294 -9.90 -19.80 -5.92
N GLY A 295 -9.90 -18.72 -5.15
CA GLY A 295 -9.66 -18.77 -3.71
C GLY A 295 -9.29 -17.42 -3.11
N PHE A 296 -9.15 -17.36 -1.79
CA PHE A 296 -8.88 -16.11 -1.10
C PHE A 296 -7.44 -15.66 -1.29
N THR A 297 -7.28 -14.46 -1.85
CA THR A 297 -5.97 -13.82 -1.96
C THR A 297 -5.55 -13.19 -0.65
N GLN A 298 -4.28 -12.85 -0.53
CA GLN A 298 -3.75 -12.12 0.62
C GLN A 298 -4.48 -10.80 0.88
N SER A 299 -4.85 -10.07 -0.18
CA SER A 299 -5.56 -8.80 -0.07
C SER A 299 -6.99 -8.98 0.46
N GLN A 300 -7.68 -10.06 0.06
CA GLN A 300 -8.99 -10.41 0.61
C GLN A 300 -8.92 -10.74 2.09
N ILE A 301 -7.96 -11.57 2.51
CA ILE A 301 -7.79 -11.95 3.91
C ILE A 301 -7.52 -10.71 4.77
N VAL A 302 -6.60 -9.85 4.34
CA VAL A 302 -6.29 -8.61 5.07
C VAL A 302 -7.48 -7.64 5.08
N GLY A 303 -8.19 -7.49 3.96
CA GLY A 303 -9.41 -6.69 3.89
C GLY A 303 -10.46 -7.17 4.89
N PHE A 304 -10.67 -8.48 4.97
CA PHE A 304 -11.59 -9.09 5.94
C PHE A 304 -11.16 -8.83 7.41
N ILE A 305 -9.87 -8.96 7.70
CA ILE A 305 -9.32 -8.63 9.04
C ILE A 305 -9.55 -7.15 9.36
N PHE A 306 -9.31 -6.23 8.43
CA PHE A 306 -9.55 -4.80 8.64
C PHE A 306 -11.01 -4.51 8.96
N VAL A 307 -11.93 -5.16 8.26
CA VAL A 307 -13.37 -5.04 8.54
C VAL A 307 -13.69 -5.49 9.95
N ILE A 308 -13.24 -6.68 10.36
CA ILE A 308 -13.48 -7.19 11.72
C ILE A 308 -12.89 -6.26 12.78
N VAL A 309 -11.64 -5.83 12.62
CA VAL A 309 -10.96 -4.95 13.57
C VAL A 309 -11.67 -3.59 13.66
N GLY A 310 -12.03 -3.01 12.51
CA GLY A 310 -12.74 -1.73 12.46
C GLY A 310 -14.13 -1.81 13.09
N PHE A 311 -14.91 -2.86 12.83
CA PHE A 311 -16.20 -3.08 13.50
C PHE A 311 -16.03 -3.28 15.01
N SER A 312 -15.04 -4.06 15.42
CA SER A 312 -14.75 -4.28 16.84
C SER A 312 -14.41 -2.97 17.54
N LEU A 313 -13.57 -2.12 16.94
CA LEU A 313 -13.26 -0.79 17.46
C LEU A 313 -14.50 0.09 17.55
N MET A 314 -15.33 0.09 16.50
CA MET A 314 -16.57 0.88 16.43
C MET A 314 -17.54 0.52 17.56
N LEU A 315 -17.72 -0.78 17.82
CA LEU A 315 -18.65 -1.30 18.84
C LEU A 315 -18.10 -1.16 20.26
N ILE A 316 -16.88 -1.65 20.51
CA ILE A 316 -16.28 -1.67 21.86
C ILE A 316 -16.13 -0.26 22.43
N LYS A 317 -15.72 0.70 21.61
CA LYS A 317 -15.54 2.10 22.03
C LYS A 317 -16.78 2.96 21.82
N GLY A 318 -17.85 2.41 21.25
CA GLY A 318 -19.08 3.13 20.92
C GLY A 318 -18.81 4.37 20.07
N LEU A 319 -17.91 4.27 19.08
CA LEU A 319 -17.40 5.42 18.31
C LEU A 319 -18.47 6.08 17.44
N TYR A 320 -19.55 5.35 17.15
CA TYR A 320 -20.72 5.83 16.43
C TYR A 320 -21.55 6.86 17.23
N LYS A 321 -21.38 6.91 18.56
CA LYS A 321 -22.04 7.91 19.40
C LYS A 321 -21.34 9.25 19.21
N GLN A 322 -22.12 10.30 18.96
CA GLN A 322 -21.63 11.66 18.96
C GLN A 322 -21.59 12.14 20.40
N ASP A 323 -20.47 12.75 20.81
CA ASP A 323 -20.41 13.40 22.11
C ASP A 323 -21.02 14.81 21.98
N ASP A 324 -21.75 15.24 23.00
CA ASP A 324 -22.23 16.63 23.07
C ASP A 324 -21.02 17.58 23.02
N VAL A 325 -21.09 18.56 22.13
CA VAL A 325 -20.02 19.56 21.91
C VAL A 325 -19.64 20.27 23.22
N ASN A 326 -20.58 20.39 24.16
CA ASN A 326 -20.39 20.99 25.48
C ASN A 326 -19.60 20.11 26.47
N PHE A 327 -19.50 18.79 26.24
CA PHE A 327 -18.80 17.85 27.15
C PHE A 327 -17.28 17.81 26.90
N ILE A 328 -16.82 18.18 25.70
CA ILE A 328 -15.40 18.21 25.34
C ILE A 328 -14.71 19.43 25.96
N ALA A 329 -15.39 20.59 26.00
CA ALA A 329 -14.88 21.81 26.62
C ALA A 329 -14.68 21.65 28.15
N SER A 330 -15.51 20.87 28.83
CA SER A 330 -15.39 20.67 30.30
C SER A 330 -14.23 19.75 30.71
N LYS A 331 -13.72 18.90 29.81
CA LYS A 331 -12.56 18.04 30.09
C LYS A 331 -11.21 18.68 29.79
N GLU A 332 -11.18 19.81 29.07
CA GLU A 332 -9.95 20.53 28.75
C GLU A 332 -9.60 21.61 29.80
N VAL A 333 -10.47 21.80 30.81
CA VAL A 333 -10.25 22.73 31.96
C VAL A 333 -9.78 21.99 33.23
N GLN A 334 -9.62 20.66 33.19
CA GLN A 334 -9.09 19.83 34.29
C GLN A 334 -7.81 19.11 33.89
#